data_AF-A0A1B9YEL8-F1
#
_entry.id   AF-A0A1B9YEL8-F1
#
_cell.length_a   1.000
_cell.length_b   1.000
_cell.length_c   1.000
_cell.angle_alpha   90.00
_cell.angle_beta   90.00
_cell.angle_gamma   90.00
#
_symmetry.space_group_name_H-M   'P 1'
#
loop_
_entity.id
_entity.type
_entity.pdbx_description
1 polymer ?
#
loop_
_entity_poly.entity_id
_entity_poly.type
_entity_poly.pdbx_seq_one_letter_code
_entity_poly.pdbx_strand_id
1 'polypeptide(L)'
;MKLKAIIREDVKPADKTIIVEFEGDEKKQHFEVKCLFSPFYAKMKKWDTWILNIKMESEIFTDPKTQQKSYFTHLICKRAELFHSIYGKDEN
;
A
#
# COMPACT_ATOMS: atom_id res chain seq x y z
N MET A 1 -4.81 -0.19 11.44
CA MET A 1 -5.72 -1.31 11.05
C MET A 1 -4.91 -2.36 10.31
N LYS A 2 -5.26 -3.65 10.41
CA LYS A 2 -4.62 -4.71 9.60
C LYS A 2 -5.52 -4.98 8.40
N LEU A 3 -5.01 -4.76 7.19
CA LEU A 3 -5.74 -5.00 5.95
C LEU A 3 -4.98 -6.00 5.09
N LYS A 4 -5.68 -6.98 4.56
CA LYS A 4 -5.13 -7.96 3.63
C LYS A 4 -5.21 -7.38 2.22
N ALA A 5 -4.11 -7.38 1.50
CA ALA A 5 -4.01 -6.74 0.20
C ALA A 5 -3.12 -7.54 -0.76
N ILE A 6 -3.46 -7.51 -2.04
CA ILE A 6 -2.67 -8.11 -3.12
C ILE A 6 -1.89 -7.00 -3.81
N ILE A 7 -0.58 -7.18 -3.98
CA ILE A 7 0.25 -6.25 -4.72
C ILE A 7 -0.09 -6.35 -6.21
N ARG A 8 -0.40 -5.22 -6.86
CA ARG A 8 -0.85 -5.19 -8.27
C ARG A 8 0.22 -4.73 -9.25
N GLU A 9 1.28 -4.10 -8.77
CA GLU A 9 2.39 -3.60 -9.61
C GLU A 9 3.75 -4.12 -9.16
N ASP A 10 4.74 -4.06 -10.04
CA ASP A 10 6.11 -4.48 -9.74
C ASP A 10 6.79 -3.47 -8.81
N VAL A 11 7.45 -3.96 -7.77
CA VAL A 11 8.16 -3.14 -6.79
C VAL A 11 9.63 -3.01 -7.19
N LYS A 12 10.09 -1.77 -7.36
CA LYS A 12 11.47 -1.44 -7.74
C LYS A 12 12.28 -0.98 -6.52
N PRO A 13 13.63 -1.06 -6.57
CA PRO A 13 14.50 -0.63 -5.46
C PRO A 13 14.27 0.81 -4.97
N ALA A 14 13.88 1.71 -5.87
CA ALA A 14 13.64 3.12 -5.56
C ALA A 14 12.25 3.41 -4.98
N ASP A 15 11.32 2.44 -5.03
CA ASP A 15 9.94 2.66 -4.68
C ASP A 15 9.78 2.80 -3.16
N LYS A 16 8.97 3.79 -2.76
CA LYS A 16 8.55 4.01 -1.37
C LYS A 16 7.07 3.72 -1.16
N THR A 17 6.36 3.42 -2.24
CA THR A 17 4.95 3.11 -2.26
C THR A 17 4.74 1.78 -2.96
N ILE A 18 3.61 1.13 -2.67
CA ILE A 18 3.15 -0.06 -3.37
C ILE A 18 1.73 0.20 -3.86
N ILE A 19 1.40 -0.34 -5.02
CA ILE A 19 0.02 -0.34 -5.54
C ILE A 19 -0.63 -1.66 -5.19
N VAL A 20 -1.75 -1.60 -4.49
CA VAL A 20 -2.43 -2.77 -3.95
C VAL A 20 -3.92 -2.74 -4.23
N GLU A 21 -4.53 -3.92 -4.23
CA GLU A 21 -5.97 -4.10 -4.13
C GLU A 21 -6.28 -4.73 -2.78
N PHE A 22 -7.21 -4.14 -2.01
CA PHE A 22 -7.60 -4.68 -0.71
C PHE A 22 -8.60 -5.83 -0.88
N GLU A 23 -8.37 -6.91 -0.14
CA GLU A 23 -9.31 -8.04 -0.11
C GLU A 23 -10.62 -7.60 0.54
N GLY A 24 -11.74 -7.85 -0.16
CA GLY A 24 -13.07 -7.42 0.25
C GLY A 24 -13.52 -6.06 -0.31
N ASP A 25 -12.67 -5.34 -1.06
CA ASP A 25 -13.15 -4.18 -1.83
C ASP A 25 -13.96 -4.65 -3.04
N GLU A 26 -15.29 -4.50 -2.97
CA GLU A 26 -16.21 -4.87 -4.05
C GLU A 26 -15.91 -4.14 -5.36
N LYS A 27 -15.35 -2.94 -5.28
CA LYS A 27 -15.00 -2.12 -6.45
C LYS A 27 -13.67 -2.52 -7.07
N LYS A 28 -12.89 -3.39 -6.43
CA LYS A 28 -11.56 -3.86 -6.88
C LYS A 28 -10.65 -2.70 -7.28
N GLN A 29 -10.65 -1.63 -6.49
CA GLN A 29 -9.85 -0.44 -6.78
C GLN A 29 -8.39 -0.66 -6.42
N HIS A 30 -7.52 0.06 -7.12
CA HIS A 30 -6.11 0.12 -6.80
C HIS A 30 -5.86 1.29 -5.84
N PHE A 31 -5.10 1.03 -4.79
CA PHE A 31 -4.71 2.01 -3.79
C PHE A 31 -3.20 2.13 -3.75
N GLU A 32 -2.72 3.37 -3.71
CA GLU A 32 -1.34 3.64 -3.35
C GLU A 32 -1.17 3.59 -1.83
N VAL A 33 -0.20 2.80 -1.38
CA VAL A 33 0.16 2.69 0.04
C VAL A 33 1.62 3.06 0.20
N LYS A 34 1.89 4.09 1.02
CA LYS A 34 3.24 4.52 1.36
C LYS A 34 3.83 3.66 2.45
N CYS A 35 4.97 3.04 2.20
CA CYS A 35 5.68 2.20 3.16
C CYS A 35 6.69 3.04 3.95
N LEU A 36 6.75 2.86 5.27
CA LEU A 36 7.82 3.43 6.11
C LEU A 36 9.11 2.58 6.10
N PHE A 37 9.11 1.51 5.32
CA PHE A 37 10.23 0.61 5.03
C PHE A 37 10.38 0.50 3.51
N SER A 38 11.49 -0.06 3.03
CA SER A 38 11.63 -0.35 1.60
C SER A 38 10.84 -1.60 1.24
N PRO A 39 9.79 -1.49 0.39
CA PRO A 39 9.03 -2.66 -0.05
C PRO A 39 9.91 -3.64 -0.86
N PHE A 40 10.87 -3.12 -1.63
CA PHE A 40 11.81 -3.93 -2.39
C PHE A 40 12.70 -4.79 -1.48
N TYR A 41 13.32 -4.22 -0.45
CA TYR A 41 14.15 -5.00 0.49
C TYR A 41 13.32 -5.92 1.39
N ALA A 42 12.03 -5.61 1.58
CA ALA A 42 11.06 -6.54 2.16
C ALA A 42 10.66 -7.70 1.23
N LYS A 43 11.24 -7.77 0.02
CA LYS A 43 10.98 -8.78 -1.02
C LYS A 43 9.51 -8.85 -1.45
N MET A 44 8.81 -7.72 -1.39
CA MET A 44 7.43 -7.62 -1.89
C MET A 44 7.41 -7.77 -3.41
N LYS A 45 6.65 -8.74 -3.93
CA LYS A 45 6.50 -8.98 -5.37
C LYS A 45 5.06 -8.76 -5.80
N LYS A 46 4.87 -8.41 -7.08
CA LYS A 46 3.56 -8.35 -7.73
C LYS A 46 2.81 -9.67 -7.52
N TRP A 47 1.51 -9.62 -7.24
CA TRP A 47 0.63 -10.75 -6.92
C TRP A 47 0.83 -11.39 -5.55
N ASP A 48 1.84 -11.01 -4.76
CA ASP A 48 1.91 -11.43 -3.38
C ASP A 48 0.73 -10.85 -2.58
N THR A 49 0.24 -11.65 -1.65
CA THR A 49 -0.75 -11.21 -0.67
C THR A 49 -0.05 -10.92 0.66
N TRP A 50 -0.28 -9.72 1.18
CA TRP A 50 0.33 -9.24 2.43
C TRP A 50 -0.74 -8.75 3.40
N ILE A 51 -0.50 -8.93 4.69
CA ILE A 51 -1.24 -8.26 5.76
C ILE A 51 -0.50 -6.96 6.08
N LEU A 52 -1.11 -5.83 5.71
CA LEU A 52 -0.55 -4.49 5.89
C LEU A 52 -1.09 -3.85 7.16
N ASN A 53 -0.20 -3.31 7.99
CA ASN A 53 -0.59 -2.46 9.11
C ASN A 53 -0.70 -1.00 8.65
N ILE A 54 -1.92 -0.63 8.26
CA ILE A 54 -2.27 0.67 7.68
C ILE A 54 -2.65 1.68 8.77
N LYS A 55 -2.11 2.89 8.63
CA LYS A 55 -2.56 4.10 9.30
C LYS A 55 -3.04 5.08 8.21
N MET A 56 -4.20 5.69 8.41
CA MET A 56 -4.69 6.76 7.55
C MET A 56 -4.15 8.09 8.07
N GLU A 57 -3.64 8.92 7.18
CA GLU A 57 -3.21 10.29 7.48
C GLU A 57 -3.90 11.25 6.52
N SER A 58 -4.51 12.30 7.06
CA SER A 58 -5.23 13.28 6.25
C SER A 58 -4.38 14.53 6.06
N GLU A 59 -4.25 14.96 4.82
CA GLU A 59 -3.69 16.25 4.44
C GLU A 59 -4.82 17.18 4.03
N ILE A 60 -4.87 18.37 4.64
CA ILE A 60 -5.87 19.38 4.35
C ILE A 60 -5.25 20.41 3.43
N PHE A 61 -5.73 20.44 2.20
CA PHE A 61 -5.39 21.49 1.25
C PHE A 61 -6.50 22.54 1.26
N THR A 62 -6.13 23.81 1.38
CA THR A 62 -7.08 24.92 1.25
C THR A 62 -6.78 25.65 -0.05
N ASP A 63 -7.76 25.68 -0.95
CA ASP A 63 -7.63 26.41 -2.22
C ASP A 63 -7.46 27.91 -1.94
N PRO A 64 -6.38 28.55 -2.39
CA PRO A 64 -6.10 29.95 -2.07
C PRO A 64 -7.11 30.93 -2.69
N LYS A 65 -7.76 30.55 -3.79
CA LYS A 65 -8.73 31.40 -4.52
C LYS A 65 -10.15 31.24 -3.96
N THR A 66 -10.57 30.01 -3.68
CA THR A 66 -11.95 29.71 -3.26
C THR A 66 -12.11 29.53 -1.75
N GLN A 67 -11.00 29.41 -1.00
CA GLN A 67 -10.97 29.08 0.43
C GLN A 67 -11.64 27.73 0.78
N GLN A 68 -11.95 26.90 -0.22
CA GLN A 68 -12.52 25.58 -0.02
C GLN A 68 -11.44 24.61 0.46
N LYS A 69 -11.83 23.70 1.37
CA LYS A 69 -10.95 22.67 1.91
C LYS A 69 -11.14 21.35 1.17
N SER A 70 -10.05 20.78 0.71
CA SER A 70 -9.95 19.42 0.18
C SER A 70 -9.19 18.55 1.16
N TYR A 71 -9.67 17.33 1.39
CA TYR A 71 -9.07 16.36 2.30
C TYR A 71 -8.49 15.22 1.48
N PHE A 72 -7.17 15.10 1.48
CA PHE A 72 -6.48 13.98 0.86
C PHE A 72 -6.15 12.96 1.94
N THR A 73 -6.54 11.70 1.71
CA THR A 73 -6.25 10.61 2.66
C THR A 73 -5.11 9.76 2.12
N HIS A 74 -4.02 9.72 2.87
CA HIS A 74 -2.85 8.93 2.59
C HIS A 74 -2.87 7.63 3.39
N LEU A 75 -2.60 6.50 2.74
CA LEU A 75 -2.49 5.20 3.39
C LEU A 75 -1.02 4.92 3.71
N ILE A 76 -0.68 4.83 4.99
CA ILE A 76 0.69 4.62 5.48
C ILE A 76 0.83 3.22 6.06
N CYS A 77 1.71 2.39 5.49
CA CYS A 77 2.07 1.08 5.99
C CYS A 77 3.32 1.16 6.88
N LYS A 78 3.15 0.84 8.17
CA LYS A 78 4.28 0.83 9.13
C LYS A 78 5.00 -0.51 9.19
N ARG A 79 4.26 -1.60 8.99
CA ARG A 79 4.71 -2.99 9.08
C ARG A 79 3.83 -3.84 8.17
N ALA A 80 4.40 -4.89 7.61
CA ALA A 80 3.68 -5.83 6.77
C ALA A 80 4.17 -7.26 7.02
N GLU A 81 3.27 -8.22 6.86
CA GLU A 81 3.54 -9.65 7.02
C GLU A 81 3.10 -10.38 5.74
N LEU A 82 3.98 -11.19 5.14
CA LEU A 82 3.64 -11.97 3.96
C LEU A 82 2.60 -13.02 4.35
N PHE A 83 1.45 -13.01 3.67
CA PHE A 83 0.40 -13.99 3.88
C PHE A 83 0.51 -15.16 2.90
N HIS A 84 0.70 -14.83 1.62
CA HIS A 84 0.80 -15.81 0.55
C HIS A 84 1.62 -15.25 -0.61
N SER A 85 2.47 -16.07 -1.20
CA SER A 85 3.15 -15.78 -2.45
C SER A 85 2.86 -16.87 -3.46
N ILE A 86 2.59 -16.46 -4.70
CA ILE A 86 2.37 -17.38 -5.81
C ILE A 86 3.69 -17.92 -6.39
N TYR A 87 4.82 -17.35 -5.99
CA TYR A 87 6.14 -17.71 -6.53
C TYR A 87 6.79 -18.91 -5.84
N GLY A 88 6.09 -19.57 -4.91
CA GLY A 88 6.65 -20.64 -4.08
C GLY A 88 7.57 -20.09 -3.00
N LYS A 89 7.87 -20.92 -1.98
CA LYS A 89 8.95 -20.60 -1.02
C LYS A 89 10.25 -20.60 -1.82
N ASP A 90 10.84 -19.43 -2.04
CA ASP A 90 12.28 -19.36 -2.29
C ASP A 90 12.96 -19.85 -0.99
N GLU A 91 13.20 -21.16 -0.89
CA GLU A 91 14.10 -21.74 0.12
C GLU A 91 15.52 -21.25 -0.20
N ASN A 92 16.00 -20.30 0.61
CA ASN A 92 17.40 -20.17 1.06
C ASN A 92 17.54 -19.01 2.04
#